data_AF-A0A166KSU9-F1
#
_entry.id   AF-A0A166KSU9-F1
#
_cell.length_a   1.000
_cell.length_b   1.000
_cell.length_c   1.000
_cell.angle_alpha   90.00
_cell.angle_beta   90.00
_cell.angle_gamma   90.00
#
_symmetry.space_group_name_H-M   'P 1'
#
loop_
_entity.id
_entity.type
_entity.pdbx_description
1 polymer ?
#
loop_
_entity_poly.entity_id
_entity_poly.type
_entity_poly.pdbx_seq_one_letter_code
_entity_poly.pdbx_strand_id
1 'polypeptide(L)'
;MAETIEASAPPATFPSITDIIQVFRSYPFSTDEGFQEGLASILMSGVLADKTEDEKELILKTAEVFYFNRQDIPTVEPSPDMGSSVSEHVVLTSTGEESRTLTFSELKDLIEQGKTDDIPNNKIIPEAINDAPPSESVAPARKKPWENAS
;
A
#
# COMPACT_ATOMS: atom_id res chain seq x y z
N MET A 1 -2.87 -59.46 -25.79
CA MET A 1 -1.55 -58.92 -25.39
C MET A 1 -1.52 -57.45 -25.79
N ALA A 2 -1.09 -56.59 -24.85
CA ALA A 2 -0.82 -55.13 -24.94
C ALA A 2 -2.02 -54.20 -25.21
N GLU A 3 -2.45 -53.35 -24.26
CA GLU A 3 -1.95 -51.99 -23.93
C GLU A 3 -2.17 -51.00 -25.08
N THR A 4 -2.80 -49.83 -24.89
CA THR A 4 -2.28 -48.71 -24.09
C THR A 4 -3.43 -47.78 -23.67
N ILE A 5 -3.51 -47.48 -22.37
CA ILE A 5 -4.40 -46.44 -21.81
C ILE A 5 -3.59 -45.15 -21.76
N GLU A 6 -3.96 -44.19 -22.59
CA GLU A 6 -3.32 -42.89 -22.71
C GLU A 6 -3.48 -42.11 -21.39
N ALA A 7 -2.36 -41.79 -20.76
CA ALA A 7 -2.28 -41.06 -19.51
C ALA A 7 -2.80 -39.63 -19.70
N SER A 8 -4.04 -39.39 -19.26
CA SER A 8 -4.60 -38.06 -19.07
C SER A 8 -3.79 -37.32 -18.00
N ALA A 9 -3.02 -36.31 -18.43
CA ALA A 9 -2.38 -35.35 -17.53
C ALA A 9 -3.43 -34.75 -16.57
N PRO A 10 -3.09 -34.52 -15.28
CA PRO A 10 -4.01 -33.89 -14.34
C PRO A 10 -4.27 -32.43 -14.78
N PRO A 11 -5.54 -31.96 -14.76
CA PRO A 11 -5.81 -30.55 -14.98
C PRO A 11 -5.18 -29.74 -13.85
N ALA A 12 -4.51 -28.64 -14.18
CA ALA A 12 -4.06 -27.68 -13.18
C ALA A 12 -5.27 -27.19 -12.37
N THR A 13 -5.40 -27.68 -11.14
CA THR A 13 -6.47 -27.30 -10.22
C THR A 13 -6.17 -25.91 -9.69
N PHE A 14 -6.73 -24.89 -10.32
CA PHE A 14 -6.78 -23.56 -9.70
C PHE A 14 -7.70 -23.66 -8.47
N PRO A 15 -7.25 -23.23 -7.28
CA PRO A 15 -8.10 -23.26 -6.09
C PRO A 15 -9.33 -22.38 -6.34
N SER A 16 -10.51 -22.89 -5.99
CA SER A 16 -11.72 -22.07 -6.09
C SER A 16 -11.66 -20.93 -5.07
N ILE A 17 -12.33 -19.81 -5.36
CA ILE A 17 -12.38 -18.67 -4.42
C ILE A 17 -12.88 -19.11 -3.03
N THR A 18 -13.81 -20.07 -2.98
CA THR A 18 -14.32 -20.64 -1.73
C THR A 18 -13.23 -21.37 -0.93
N ASP A 19 -12.34 -22.09 -1.61
CA ASP A 19 -11.20 -22.77 -0.98
C ASP A 19 -10.20 -21.74 -0.43
N ILE A 20 -9.92 -20.68 -1.18
CA ILE A 20 -9.01 -19.60 -0.75
C ILE A 20 -9.56 -18.89 0.50
N ILE A 21 -10.86 -18.57 0.52
CA ILE A 21 -11.49 -17.95 1.69
C ILE A 21 -11.43 -18.87 2.91
N GLN A 22 -11.60 -20.18 2.73
CA GLN A 22 -11.46 -21.15 3.82
C GLN A 22 -10.03 -21.19 4.37
N VAL A 23 -9.02 -21.17 3.50
CA VAL A 23 -7.62 -21.11 3.90
C VAL A 23 -7.33 -19.81 4.65
N PHE A 24 -7.79 -18.66 4.14
CA PHE A 24 -7.64 -17.35 4.80
C PHE A 24 -8.24 -17.37 6.22
N ARG A 25 -9.46 -17.87 6.38
CA ARG A 25 -10.15 -17.92 7.68
C ARG A 25 -9.50 -18.89 8.67
N SER A 26 -8.78 -19.88 8.17
CA SER A 26 -8.08 -20.89 8.97
C SER A 26 -6.63 -20.50 9.27
N TYR A 27 -6.14 -19.38 8.72
CA TYR A 27 -4.76 -18.95 8.87
C TYR A 27 -4.48 -18.42 10.29
N PRO A 28 -3.40 -18.86 10.96
CA PRO A 28 -3.11 -18.49 12.34
C PRO A 28 -2.36 -17.14 12.46
N PHE A 29 -3.01 -16.04 12.07
CA PHE A 29 -2.41 -14.69 12.12
C PHE A 29 -1.87 -14.31 13.51
N SER A 30 -2.47 -14.81 14.59
CA SER A 30 -2.05 -14.49 15.96
C SER A 30 -0.72 -15.16 16.38
N THR A 31 -0.29 -16.21 15.68
CA THR A 31 0.94 -16.97 16.01
C THR A 31 2.05 -16.75 14.98
N ASP A 32 1.73 -16.15 13.84
CA ASP A 32 2.68 -15.88 12.78
C ASP A 32 3.62 -14.73 13.16
N GLU A 33 4.91 -15.03 13.37
CA GLU A 33 5.91 -14.05 13.82
C GLU A 33 6.09 -12.91 12.81
N GLY A 34 6.14 -13.20 11.51
CA GLY A 34 6.35 -12.19 10.47
C GLY A 34 5.20 -11.19 10.38
N PHE A 35 3.97 -11.68 10.52
CA PHE A 35 2.78 -10.83 10.59
C PHE A 35 2.76 -10.00 11.87
N GLN A 36 3.07 -10.59 13.03
CA GLN A 36 3.08 -9.88 14.32
C GLN A 36 4.15 -8.78 14.35
N GLU A 37 5.34 -9.03 13.81
CA GLU A 37 6.39 -8.00 13.66
C GLU A 37 5.95 -6.85 12.74
N GLY A 38 5.29 -7.18 11.62
CA GLY A 38 4.72 -6.19 10.70
C GLY A 38 3.63 -5.33 11.37
N LEU A 39 2.71 -5.96 12.09
CA LEU A 39 1.68 -5.27 12.87
C LEU A 39 2.30 -4.37 13.93
N ALA A 40 3.33 -4.83 14.65
CA ALA A 40 4.02 -4.03 15.65
C ALA A 40 4.65 -2.76 15.04
N SER A 41 5.20 -2.86 13.82
CA SER A 41 5.71 -1.70 13.08
C SER A 41 4.62 -0.68 12.74
N ILE A 42 3.46 -1.15 12.26
CA ILE A 42 2.30 -0.28 11.95
C ILE A 42 1.76 0.41 13.21
N LEU A 43 1.67 -0.32 14.32
CA LEU A 43 1.26 0.22 15.61
C LEU A 43 2.25 1.27 16.12
N MET A 44 3.55 1.01 16.00
CA MET A 44 4.61 1.94 16.42
C MET A 44 4.64 3.21 15.55
N SER A 45 4.24 3.12 14.29
CA SER A 45 4.11 4.27 13.38
C SER A 45 2.98 5.22 13.78
N GLY A 46 2.13 4.89 14.75
CA GLY A 46 1.07 5.77 15.25
C GLY A 46 -0.16 5.86 14.35
N VAL A 47 -0.27 5.04 13.30
CA VAL A 47 -1.37 5.07 12.32
C VAL A 47 -2.75 4.86 12.97
N LEU A 48 -2.80 4.16 14.11
CA LEU A 48 -4.04 3.87 14.84
C LEU A 48 -4.38 4.89 15.94
N ALA A 49 -3.52 5.88 16.23
CA ALA A 49 -3.67 6.75 17.40
C ALA A 49 -4.91 7.67 17.33
N ASP A 50 -5.21 8.21 16.15
CA ASP A 50 -6.30 9.18 15.94
C ASP A 50 -7.58 8.56 15.35
N LYS A 51 -7.62 7.22 15.25
CA LYS A 51 -8.70 6.50 14.56
C LYS A 51 -9.78 5.99 15.49
N THR A 52 -11.00 5.91 14.95
CA THR A 52 -12.15 5.29 15.63
C THR A 52 -11.98 3.76 15.72
N GLU A 53 -12.71 3.11 16.62
CA GLU A 53 -12.59 1.66 16.83
C GLU A 53 -12.93 0.86 15.56
N ASP A 54 -13.98 1.27 14.84
CA ASP A 54 -14.38 0.66 13.57
C ASP A 54 -13.27 0.78 12.49
N GLU A 55 -12.57 1.91 12.45
CA GLU A 55 -11.45 2.10 11.53
C GLU A 55 -10.24 1.25 11.90
N LYS A 56 -9.97 1.06 13.20
CA LYS A 56 -8.89 0.18 13.67
C LYS A 56 -9.16 -1.26 13.25
N GLU A 57 -10.38 -1.74 13.44
CA GLU A 57 -10.78 -3.07 12.98
C GLU A 57 -10.63 -3.24 11.47
N LEU A 58 -11.01 -2.20 10.70
CA LEU A 58 -10.86 -2.22 9.24
C LEU A 58 -9.39 -2.30 8.83
N ILE A 59 -8.51 -1.55 9.51
CA ILE A 59 -7.06 -1.57 9.24
C ILE A 59 -6.47 -2.93 9.56
N LEU A 60 -6.86 -3.54 10.68
CA LEU A 60 -6.42 -4.88 11.05
C LEU A 60 -6.84 -5.91 10.00
N LYS A 61 -8.11 -5.92 9.59
CA LYS A 61 -8.62 -6.80 8.53
C LYS A 61 -7.91 -6.56 7.20
N THR A 62 -7.61 -5.31 6.87
CA THR A 62 -6.88 -4.95 5.65
C THR A 62 -5.44 -5.46 5.70
N ALA A 63 -4.78 -5.36 6.85
CA ALA A 63 -3.43 -5.89 7.06
C ALA A 63 -3.40 -7.42 6.95
N GLU A 64 -4.38 -8.13 7.50
CA GLU A 64 -4.52 -9.60 7.36
C GLU A 64 -4.64 -10.01 5.90
N VAL A 65 -5.55 -9.37 5.14
CA VAL A 65 -5.75 -9.64 3.71
C VAL A 65 -4.49 -9.32 2.90
N PHE A 66 -3.85 -8.19 3.19
CA PHE A 66 -2.61 -7.78 2.53
C PHE A 66 -1.49 -8.79 2.78
N TYR A 67 -1.27 -9.21 4.03
CA TYR A 67 -0.24 -10.17 4.38
C TYR A 67 -0.45 -11.52 3.70
N PHE A 68 -1.70 -12.02 3.73
CA PHE A 68 -2.06 -13.27 3.08
C PHE A 68 -1.85 -13.23 1.56
N ASN A 69 -2.19 -12.13 0.90
CA ASN A 69 -1.98 -11.96 -0.55
C ASN A 69 -0.51 -11.69 -0.92
N ARG A 70 0.29 -11.15 0.01
CA ARG A 70 1.73 -10.88 -0.22
C ARG A 70 2.53 -12.17 -0.37
N GLN A 71 2.13 -13.25 0.29
CA GLN A 71 2.95 -14.46 0.44
C GLN A 71 3.24 -15.19 -0.90
N ASP A 72 2.51 -14.87 -1.98
CA ASP A 72 2.71 -15.40 -3.33
C ASP A 72 3.38 -14.42 -4.32
N ILE A 73 3.78 -13.23 -3.87
CA ILE A 73 4.44 -12.23 -4.75
C ILE A 73 5.95 -12.33 -4.51
N PRO A 74 6.78 -12.75 -5.49
CA PRO A 74 8.23 -12.74 -5.33
C PRO A 74 8.65 -11.32 -4.96
N THR A 75 9.26 -11.21 -3.79
CA THR A 75 9.77 -9.96 -3.22
C THR A 75 10.75 -9.36 -4.21
N VAL A 76 10.30 -8.36 -4.96
CA VAL A 76 11.21 -7.43 -5.63
C VAL A 76 11.85 -6.65 -4.49
N GLU A 77 13.10 -6.97 -4.18
CA GLU A 77 13.90 -6.20 -3.23
C GLU A 77 13.82 -4.71 -3.62
N PRO A 78 13.48 -3.81 -2.69
CA PRO A 78 13.49 -2.39 -2.98
C PRO A 78 14.96 -1.95 -3.10
N SER A 79 15.50 -1.99 -4.32
CA SER A 79 16.67 -1.20 -4.65
C SER A 79 16.32 0.27 -4.40
N PRO A 80 17.15 1.05 -3.68
CA PRO A 80 16.86 2.43 -3.30
C PRO A 80 16.94 3.43 -4.47
N ASP A 81 16.89 2.95 -5.72
CA ASP A 81 17.10 3.75 -6.91
C ASP A 81 16.10 3.36 -8.01
N MET A 82 14.83 3.70 -7.80
CA MET A 82 13.88 4.07 -8.86
C MET A 82 12.57 4.53 -8.22
N GLY A 83 12.32 5.84 -8.25
CA GLY A 83 10.97 6.35 -8.13
C GLY A 83 10.15 5.92 -9.34
N SER A 84 9.26 4.94 -9.17
CA SER A 84 8.03 4.83 -9.98
C SER A 84 7.11 3.72 -9.50
N SER A 85 5.90 4.15 -9.14
CA SER A 85 4.65 3.46 -9.46
C SER A 85 4.33 2.17 -8.71
N VAL A 86 4.24 2.25 -7.38
CA VAL A 86 3.15 1.55 -6.68
C VAL A 86 2.06 2.59 -6.45
N SER A 87 1.00 2.51 -7.24
CA SER A 87 -0.21 3.32 -7.08
C SER A 87 -0.95 2.84 -5.84
N GLU A 88 -0.44 3.25 -4.69
CA GLU A 88 -1.10 3.14 -3.40
C GLU A 88 -2.22 4.19 -3.41
N HIS A 89 -3.45 3.76 -3.73
CA HIS A 89 -4.63 4.59 -3.53
C HIS A 89 -4.98 4.60 -2.04
N VAL A 90 -4.12 5.25 -1.24
CA VAL A 90 -4.39 5.56 0.16
C VAL A 90 -5.51 6.60 0.15
N VAL A 91 -6.71 6.15 0.52
CA VAL A 91 -7.85 7.02 0.83
C VAL A 91 -7.51 7.79 2.10
N LEU A 92 -6.87 8.95 1.92
CA LEU A 92 -6.71 9.97 2.95
C LEU A 92 -7.88 10.95 2.83
N THR A 93 -8.95 10.69 3.57
CA THR A 93 -10.05 11.64 3.72
C THR A 93 -9.65 12.76 4.66
N SER A 94 -9.50 13.98 4.15
CA SER A 94 -9.76 15.24 4.86
C SER A 94 -9.68 16.45 3.92
N THR A 95 -10.71 16.63 3.08
CA THR A 95 -11.37 17.93 2.79
C THR A 95 -12.62 17.65 1.94
N GLY A 96 -13.78 17.56 2.59
CA GLY A 96 -15.05 18.13 2.12
C GLY A 96 -15.75 17.67 0.83
N GLU A 97 -15.18 16.89 -0.07
CA GLU A 97 -15.89 16.39 -1.27
C GLU A 97 -15.59 14.91 -1.48
N GLU A 98 -16.65 14.11 -1.34
CA GLU A 98 -16.81 12.71 -1.71
C GLU A 98 -16.47 12.51 -3.21
N SER A 99 -15.17 12.53 -3.52
CA SER A 99 -14.64 12.44 -4.88
C SER A 99 -14.85 11.03 -5.41
N ARG A 100 -15.93 10.91 -6.17
CA ARG A 100 -16.35 9.73 -6.92
C ARG A 100 -15.17 9.11 -7.67
N THR A 101 -14.95 7.81 -7.48
CA THR A 101 -14.01 7.04 -8.29
C THR A 101 -14.59 6.89 -9.71
N LEU A 102 -13.92 7.49 -10.70
CA LEU A 102 -14.29 7.33 -12.10
C LEU A 102 -13.73 6.01 -12.65
N THR A 103 -14.47 5.38 -13.57
CA THR A 103 -13.96 4.19 -14.27
C THR A 103 -12.89 4.58 -15.28
N PHE A 104 -12.00 3.65 -15.65
CA PHE A 104 -10.91 3.92 -16.60
C PHE A 104 -11.40 4.46 -17.95
N SER A 105 -12.53 3.94 -18.45
CA SER A 105 -13.15 4.42 -19.69
C SER A 105 -13.62 5.86 -19.56
N GLU A 106 -14.22 6.23 -18.43
CA GLU A 106 -14.73 7.57 -18.17
C GLU A 106 -13.59 8.57 -17.99
N LEU A 107 -12.50 8.17 -17.34
CA LEU A 107 -11.27 8.95 -17.23
C LEU A 107 -10.63 9.21 -18.60
N LYS A 108 -10.58 8.17 -19.45
CA LYS A 108 -10.06 8.29 -20.82
C LYS A 108 -10.85 9.31 -21.63
N ASP A 109 -12.18 9.24 -21.55
CA ASP A 109 -13.07 10.16 -22.27
C ASP A 109 -12.89 11.62 -21.79
N LEU A 110 -12.70 11.85 -20.48
CA LEU A 110 -12.43 13.19 -19.94
C LEU A 110 -11.11 13.78 -20.43
N ILE A 111 -10.06 12.95 -20.54
CA ILE A 111 -8.76 13.37 -21.07
C ILE A 111 -8.87 13.69 -22.57
N GLU A 112 -9.55 12.84 -23.35
CA GLU A 112 -9.74 13.06 -24.79
C GLU A 112 -10.59 14.30 -25.10
N GLN A 113 -11.58 14.59 -24.24
CA GLN A 113 -12.41 15.79 -24.35
C GLN A 113 -11.72 17.06 -23.81
N GLY A 114 -10.53 16.93 -23.21
CA GLY A 114 -9.80 18.04 -22.61
C GLY A 114 -10.44 18.60 -21.33
N LYS A 115 -11.37 17.87 -20.71
CA LYS A 115 -12.03 18.23 -19.44
C LYS A 115 -11.25 17.67 -18.25
N THR A 116 -9.99 18.05 -18.19
CA THR A 116 -9.05 17.57 -17.16
C THR A 116 -9.37 18.15 -15.78
N ASP A 117 -10.10 19.26 -15.71
CA ASP A 117 -10.54 19.88 -14.45
C ASP A 117 -11.59 19.06 -13.70
N ASP A 118 -12.36 18.21 -14.41
CA ASP A 118 -13.34 17.30 -13.82
C ASP A 118 -12.71 16.01 -13.26
N ILE A 119 -11.38 15.83 -13.42
CA ILE A 119 -10.68 14.65 -12.93
C ILE A 119 -10.47 14.79 -11.42
N PRO A 120 -10.92 13.82 -10.61
CA PRO A 120 -10.76 13.86 -9.17
C PRO A 120 -9.27 13.93 -8.79
N ASN A 121 -8.96 14.75 -7.78
CA ASN A 121 -7.60 15.01 -7.28
C ASN A 121 -6.62 15.63 -8.30
N ASN A 122 -7.12 16.28 -9.35
CA ASN A 122 -6.26 17.03 -10.26
C ASN A 122 -5.72 18.30 -9.56
N LYS A 123 -4.43 18.30 -9.21
CA LYS A 123 -3.79 19.44 -8.55
C LYS A 123 -3.23 20.40 -9.61
N ILE A 124 -3.70 21.64 -9.60
CA ILE A 124 -3.14 22.70 -10.45
C ILE A 124 -1.74 23.04 -9.92
N ILE A 125 -0.71 22.70 -10.70
CA ILE A 125 0.66 23.11 -10.41
C ILE A 125 0.83 24.52 -11.01
N PRO A 126 1.10 25.55 -10.19
CA PRO A 126 1.35 26.88 -10.73
C PRO A 126 2.62 26.89 -11.58
N GLU A 127 2.61 27.60 -12.71
CA GLU A 127 3.81 27.80 -13.56
C GLU A 127 4.85 28.75 -12.94
N ALA A 128 4.62 29.22 -11.71
CA ALA A 128 5.50 30.11 -11.00
C ALA A 128 6.65 29.35 -10.31
N ILE A 129 7.86 29.91 -10.38
CA ILE A 129 8.99 29.46 -9.56
C ILE A 129 8.68 29.78 -8.09
N ASN A 130 9.03 28.88 -7.17
CA ASN A 130 8.84 29.14 -5.75
C ASN A 130 9.81 30.26 -5.30
N ASP A 131 9.27 31.43 -4.96
CA ASP A 131 10.04 32.60 -4.50
C ASP A 131 10.44 32.51 -3.01
N ALA A 132 10.03 31.47 -2.29
CA ALA A 132 10.41 31.31 -0.88
C ALA A 132 11.92 31.13 -0.73
N PRO A 133 12.56 31.77 0.27
CA PRO A 133 13.96 31.54 0.55
C PRO A 133 14.20 30.07 0.92
N PRO A 134 15.37 29.48 0.59
CA PRO A 134 15.71 28.12 0.98
C PRO A 134 15.56 27.92 2.49
N SER A 135 15.13 26.73 2.91
CA SER A 135 15.01 26.41 4.33
C SER A 135 16.37 26.47 5.04
N GLU A 136 16.44 27.18 6.16
CA GLU A 136 17.63 27.24 7.01
C GLU A 136 17.73 25.98 7.90
N SER A 137 18.95 25.45 8.05
CA SER A 137 19.20 24.27 8.89
C SER A 137 19.09 24.62 10.38
N VAL A 138 18.11 24.03 11.08
CA VAL A 138 17.90 24.19 12.54
C VAL A 138 18.69 23.17 13.37
N ALA A 139 19.55 22.36 12.75
CA ALA A 139 20.29 21.31 13.44
C ALA A 139 21.31 21.90 14.46
N PRO A 140 21.24 21.55 15.75
CA PRO A 140 22.22 22.00 16.72
C PRO A 140 23.59 21.39 16.42
N ALA A 141 24.64 22.24 16.41
CA ALA A 141 26.00 21.77 16.21
C ALA A 141 26.39 20.77 17.31
N ARG A 142 26.75 19.55 16.92
CA ARG A 142 27.16 18.52 17.87
C ARG A 142 28.45 18.96 18.56
N LYS A 143 28.41 19.11 19.88
CA LYS A 143 29.60 19.46 20.67
C LYS A 143 30.67 18.39 20.52
N LYS A 144 31.91 18.85 20.50
CA LYS A 144 33.08 17.98 20.40
C LYS A 144 33.37 17.40 21.79
N PRO A 145 33.88 16.16 21.89
CA PRO A 145 33.97 15.44 23.16
C PRO A 145 34.85 16.11 24.23
N TRP A 146 35.76 17.01 23.84
CA TRP A 146 36.57 17.80 24.76
C TRP A 146 35.83 18.99 25.40
N GLU A 147 34.64 19.35 24.91
CA GLU A 147 33.83 20.45 25.46
C GLU A 147 32.95 20.01 26.65
N ASN A 148 32.85 18.69 26.90
CA ASN A 148 32.04 18.11 27.98
C ASN A 148 32.89 17.65 29.20
N ALA A 149 34.21 17.84 29.15
CA ALA A 149 35.13 17.45 30.20
C ALA A 149 35.68 18.71 30.91
N SER A 150 34.85 19.33 31.74
CA SER A 150 35.26 20.33 32.75
C SER A 150 34.32 20.27 33.93
#